data_AF-X1EVI8-F1
#
_entry.id   AF-X1EVI8-F1
#
_cell.length_a   1.000
_cell.length_b   1.000
_cell.length_c   1.000
_cell.angle_alpha   90.00
_cell.angle_beta   90.00
_cell.angle_gamma   90.00
#
_symmetry.space_group_name_H-M   'P 1'
#
loop_
_entity.id
_entity.type
_entity.pdbx_description
1 polymer ?
#
loop_
_entity_poly.entity_id
_entity_poly.type
_entity_poly.pdbx_seq_one_letter_code
_entity_poly.pdbx_strand_id
1 'polypeptide(L)'
;NDEQQKKFLTPSLPVSGKPLRYYQEIAINRVMEAILSGRERVLINMATGTGKTDVAFHICWKLWTTKWNRTSEIRRPRILYLSDRSILVDDPKDKQFVPFGEARWKIQGEAIKSREMYFATYQAIAKDERRPGLYRDYNADFFDLIIVDECHRGSAKDESNWREILEYFEPAYQLGMTATPLREENRDTYRYFSN
;
A
#
# COMPACT_ATOMS: atom_id res chain seq x y z
N ASN A 1 -21.71 6.27 -10.13
CA ASN A 1 -22.38 7.17 -9.18
C ASN A 1 -21.51 8.41 -9.02
N ASP A 2 -21.73 9.43 -9.85
CA ASP A 2 -20.83 10.56 -10.07
C ASP A 2 -20.53 11.38 -8.80
N GLU A 3 -21.39 11.31 -7.79
CA GLU A 3 -21.18 11.91 -6.48
C GLU A 3 -20.07 11.25 -5.67
N GLN A 4 -19.96 9.91 -5.71
CA GLN A 4 -18.85 9.20 -5.08
C GLN A 4 -17.53 9.58 -5.74
N GLN A 5 -17.48 9.61 -7.07
CA GLN A 5 -16.29 10.03 -7.82
C GLN A 5 -15.87 11.47 -7.47
N LYS A 6 -16.80 12.42 -7.40
CA LYS A 6 -16.50 13.81 -7.00
C LYS A 6 -15.92 13.91 -5.57
N LYS A 7 -16.41 13.10 -4.63
CA LYS A 7 -15.89 13.07 -3.26
C LYS A 7 -14.45 12.53 -3.19
N PHE A 8 -14.10 11.55 -4.02
CA PHE A 8 -12.72 11.06 -4.16
C PHE A 8 -11.78 12.04 -4.88
N LEU A 9 -12.31 12.92 -5.73
CA LEU A 9 -11.52 13.89 -6.49
C LEU A 9 -11.27 15.19 -5.72
N THR A 10 -11.97 15.42 -4.60
CA THR A 10 -11.80 16.64 -3.79
C THR A 10 -10.46 16.60 -3.04
N PRO A 11 -9.58 17.62 -3.18
CA PRO A 11 -8.33 17.67 -2.43
C PRO A 11 -8.60 18.05 -0.97
N SER A 12 -8.73 17.06 -0.08
CA SER A 12 -8.65 17.27 1.36
C SER A 12 -7.23 17.01 1.83
N LEU A 13 -6.35 18.00 1.68
CA LEU A 13 -4.98 17.92 2.19
C LEU A 13 -4.94 18.25 3.69
N PRO A 14 -4.51 17.33 4.56
CA PRO A 14 -4.10 17.65 5.93
C PRO A 14 -2.63 18.08 6.01
N VAL A 15 -1.85 17.97 4.91
CA VAL A 15 -0.43 18.31 4.89
C VAL A 15 -0.25 19.73 4.34
N SER A 16 0.03 20.67 5.25
CA SER A 16 0.45 22.03 4.90
C SER A 16 1.81 21.99 4.19
N GLY A 17 1.91 22.56 2.98
CA GLY A 17 3.18 23.13 2.51
C GLY A 17 3.58 22.91 1.06
N LYS A 18 3.09 21.89 0.33
CA LYS A 18 3.40 21.73 -1.11
C LYS A 18 2.22 21.15 -1.88
N PRO A 19 1.71 21.82 -2.93
CA PRO A 19 0.72 21.22 -3.81
C PRO A 19 1.32 19.99 -4.52
N LEU A 20 0.47 19.00 -4.82
CA LEU A 20 0.86 17.86 -5.62
C LEU A 20 1.31 18.32 -7.01
N ARG A 21 2.36 17.67 -7.54
CA ARG A 21 2.78 17.88 -8.92
C ARG A 21 1.78 17.18 -9.85
N TYR A 22 1.61 17.70 -11.06
CA TYR A 22 0.62 17.18 -12.02
C TYR A 22 0.70 15.66 -12.23
N TYR A 23 1.91 15.09 -12.29
CA TYR A 23 2.11 13.66 -12.47
C TYR A 23 1.76 12.83 -11.22
N GLN A 24 1.87 13.42 -10.02
CA GLN A 24 1.42 12.78 -8.78
C GLN A 24 -0.10 12.74 -8.76
N GLU A 25 -0.77 13.83 -9.15
CA GLU A 25 -2.24 13.86 -9.27
C GLU A 25 -2.75 12.85 -10.29
N ILE A 26 -2.10 12.77 -11.46
CA ILE A 26 -2.42 11.76 -12.48
C ILE A 26 -2.27 10.35 -11.90
N ALA A 27 -1.15 10.05 -11.23
CA ALA A 27 -0.93 8.74 -10.61
C ALA A 27 -2.01 8.40 -9.58
N ILE A 28 -2.31 9.33 -8.67
CA ILE A 28 -3.36 9.16 -7.65
C ILE A 28 -4.70 8.89 -8.32
N ASN A 29 -5.10 9.72 -9.29
CA ASN A 29 -6.41 9.59 -9.94
C ASN A 29 -6.53 8.28 -10.71
N ARG A 30 -5.47 7.84 -11.41
CA ARG A 30 -5.46 6.56 -12.14
C ARG A 30 -5.53 5.35 -11.21
N VAL A 31 -4.84 5.39 -10.07
CA VAL A 31 -4.93 4.32 -9.08
C VAL A 31 -6.33 4.29 -8.46
N MET A 32 -6.89 5.44 -8.09
CA MET A 32 -8.24 5.52 -7.54
C MET A 32 -9.28 5.02 -8.56
N GLU A 33 -9.17 5.41 -9.82
CA GLU A 33 -10.05 4.93 -10.91
C GLU A 33 -9.98 3.40 -11.04
N ALA A 34 -8.77 2.82 -11.03
CA ALA A 34 -8.56 1.38 -11.11
C ALA A 34 -9.16 0.63 -9.90
N ILE A 35 -8.93 1.12 -8.67
CA ILE A 35 -9.48 0.50 -7.46
C ILE A 35 -11.02 0.55 -7.50
N LEU A 36 -11.59 1.70 -7.87
CA LEU A 36 -13.05 1.87 -7.93
C LEU A 36 -13.72 1.11 -9.08
N SER A 37 -12.97 0.74 -10.12
CA SER A 37 -13.45 -0.12 -11.21
C SER A 37 -13.30 -1.62 -10.93
N GLY A 38 -12.84 -1.99 -9.73
CA GLY A 38 -12.67 -3.39 -9.35
C GLY A 38 -11.35 -4.01 -9.78
N ARG A 39 -10.37 -3.19 -10.22
CA ARG A 39 -9.04 -3.70 -10.56
C ARG A 39 -8.23 -3.98 -9.30
N GLU A 40 -8.13 -5.25 -8.95
CA GLU A 40 -7.50 -5.72 -7.70
C GLU A 40 -5.98 -5.52 -7.68
N ARG A 41 -5.30 -5.48 -8.82
CA ARG A 41 -3.84 -5.28 -8.90
C ARG A 41 -3.48 -4.12 -9.80
N VAL A 42 -2.65 -3.22 -9.28
CA VAL A 42 -2.20 -2.01 -9.97
C VAL A 42 -0.71 -1.83 -9.76
N LEU A 43 0.02 -1.48 -10.83
CA LEU A 43 1.43 -1.09 -10.76
C LEU A 43 1.58 0.37 -11.16
N ILE A 44 2.33 1.14 -10.38
CA ILE A 44 2.81 2.47 -10.78
C ILE A 44 4.32 2.51 -10.79
N ASN A 45 4.87 3.02 -11.89
CA ASN A 45 6.30 3.28 -12.04
C ASN A 45 6.55 4.79 -11.90
N MET A 46 7.30 5.16 -10.87
CA MET A 46 7.64 6.53 -10.50
C MET A 46 9.13 6.59 -10.18
N ALA A 47 9.89 7.42 -10.91
CA ALA A 47 11.32 7.57 -10.67
C ALA A 47 11.65 7.99 -9.22
N THR A 48 12.82 7.61 -8.73
CA THR A 48 13.26 7.97 -7.38
C THR A 48 13.26 9.49 -7.20
N GLY A 49 12.74 9.97 -6.06
CA GLY A 49 12.67 11.40 -5.75
C GLY A 49 11.47 12.14 -6.36
N THR A 50 10.57 11.46 -7.09
CA THR A 50 9.34 12.09 -7.62
C THR A 50 8.15 12.05 -6.64
N GLY A 51 8.39 11.81 -5.35
CA GLY A 51 7.36 11.85 -4.31
C GLY A 51 6.39 10.66 -4.37
N LYS A 52 6.94 9.44 -4.48
CA LYS A 52 6.17 8.18 -4.41
C LYS A 52 5.43 8.05 -3.07
N THR A 53 6.11 8.32 -1.95
CA THR A 53 5.50 8.28 -0.62
C THR A 53 4.32 9.27 -0.49
N ASP A 54 4.40 10.45 -1.12
CA ASP A 54 3.28 11.40 -1.15
C ASP A 54 2.09 10.81 -1.91
N VAL A 55 2.32 10.19 -3.07
CA VAL A 55 1.27 9.50 -3.83
C VAL A 55 0.60 8.40 -3.01
N ALA A 56 1.39 7.56 -2.33
CA ALA A 56 0.86 6.51 -1.45
C ALA A 56 0.01 7.10 -0.32
N PHE A 57 0.51 8.14 0.36
CA PHE A 57 -0.22 8.84 1.41
C PHE A 57 -1.57 9.35 0.91
N HIS A 58 -1.60 10.00 -0.24
CA HIS A 58 -2.83 10.58 -0.78
C HIS A 58 -3.87 9.53 -1.19
N ILE A 59 -3.44 8.40 -1.76
CA ILE A 59 -4.33 7.27 -2.07
C ILE A 59 -4.94 6.74 -0.78
N CYS A 60 -4.09 6.42 0.20
CA CYS A 60 -4.52 5.95 1.52
C CYS A 60 -5.49 6.93 2.19
N TRP A 61 -5.17 8.23 2.18
CA TRP A 61 -5.96 9.26 2.83
C TRP A 61 -7.34 9.40 2.19
N LYS A 62 -7.42 9.39 0.86
CA LYS A 62 -8.69 9.44 0.13
C LYS A 62 -9.57 8.22 0.46
N LEU A 63 -9.02 7.01 0.41
CA LEU A 63 -9.79 5.79 0.73
C LEU A 63 -10.23 5.77 2.21
N TRP A 64 -9.33 6.19 3.11
CA TRP A 64 -9.60 6.17 4.54
C TRP A 64 -10.64 7.20 4.98
N THR A 65 -10.54 8.45 4.50
CA THR A 65 -11.51 9.51 4.83
C THR A 65 -12.89 9.27 4.22
N THR A 66 -12.96 8.60 3.07
CA THR A 66 -14.22 8.22 2.43
C THR A 66 -14.83 6.93 2.99
N LYS A 67 -14.15 6.26 3.93
CA LYS A 67 -14.55 4.95 4.47
C LYS A 67 -14.72 3.88 3.38
N TRP A 68 -13.96 4.00 2.29
CA TRP A 68 -13.90 2.96 1.28
C TRP A 68 -13.33 1.69 1.91
N ASN A 69 -13.87 0.54 1.55
CA ASN A 69 -13.33 -0.77 1.92
C ASN A 69 -13.81 -1.80 0.90
N ARG A 70 -13.21 -3.00 0.88
CA ARG A 70 -13.53 -4.03 -0.12
C ARG A 70 -14.93 -4.63 0.09
N THR A 71 -15.49 -4.43 1.28
CA THR A 71 -16.83 -4.91 1.68
C THR A 71 -17.86 -3.79 1.59
N SER A 72 -19.14 -4.11 1.75
CA SER A 72 -20.20 -3.09 1.82
C SER A 72 -20.42 -2.51 3.24
N GLU A 73 -19.45 -2.71 4.13
CA GLU A 73 -19.53 -2.28 5.53
C GLU A 73 -19.24 -0.78 5.68
N ILE A 74 -19.82 -0.14 6.69
CA ILE A 74 -19.55 1.27 7.01
C ILE A 74 -18.36 1.36 7.97
N ARG A 75 -17.16 1.05 7.47
CA ARG A 75 -15.90 1.15 8.24
C ARG A 75 -14.78 1.73 7.40
N ARG A 76 -13.72 2.18 8.07
CA ARG A 76 -12.48 2.57 7.40
C ARG A 76 -11.78 1.33 6.81
N PRO A 77 -11.00 1.50 5.73
CA PRO A 77 -10.18 0.43 5.21
C PRO A 77 -9.05 0.12 6.18
N ARG A 78 -8.69 -1.17 6.26
CA ARG A 78 -7.45 -1.66 6.84
C ARG A 78 -6.41 -1.70 5.73
N ILE A 79 -5.41 -0.84 5.81
CA ILE A 79 -4.38 -0.65 4.79
C ILE A 79 -3.05 -1.16 5.33
N LEU A 80 -2.29 -1.93 4.55
CA LEU A 80 -0.93 -2.36 4.88
C LEU A 80 0.08 -1.72 3.92
N TYR A 81 1.04 -0.97 4.44
CA TYR A 81 2.19 -0.44 3.72
C TYR A 81 3.42 -1.32 3.97
N LEU A 82 3.91 -1.96 2.91
CA LEU A 82 5.06 -2.85 2.92
C LEU A 82 6.26 -2.24 2.20
N SER A 83 7.45 -2.49 2.75
CA SER A 83 8.71 -2.20 2.08
C SER A 83 9.80 -3.21 2.48
N ASP A 84 10.90 -3.23 1.72
CA ASP A 84 12.08 -4.06 2.00
C ASP A 84 12.96 -3.59 3.18
N ARG A 85 12.87 -2.31 3.57
CA ARG A 85 13.75 -1.69 4.58
C ARG A 85 12.96 -0.96 5.65
N SER A 86 13.48 -1.02 6.89
CA SER A 86 12.88 -0.32 8.03
C SER A 86 12.73 1.17 7.80
N ILE A 87 13.74 1.84 7.23
CA ILE A 87 13.69 3.29 6.98
C ILE A 87 12.56 3.69 6.01
N LEU A 88 12.24 2.83 5.03
CA LEU A 88 11.15 3.05 4.07
C LEU A 88 9.77 2.77 4.69
N VAL A 89 9.72 2.29 5.92
CA VAL A 89 8.50 2.05 6.69
C VAL A 89 8.38 3.09 7.81
N ASP A 90 9.46 3.29 8.57
CA ASP A 90 9.52 4.17 9.74
C ASP A 90 9.42 5.65 9.33
N ASP A 91 10.15 6.07 8.29
CA ASP A 91 10.13 7.48 7.86
C ASP A 91 8.76 7.91 7.34
N PRO A 92 8.10 7.19 6.40
CA PRO A 92 6.73 7.50 6.00
C PRO A 92 5.75 7.47 7.16
N LYS A 93 5.82 6.45 8.02
CA LYS A 93 4.93 6.32 9.18
C LYS A 93 5.01 7.55 10.07
N ASP A 94 6.22 8.00 10.42
CA ASP A 94 6.46 9.01 11.45
C ASP A 94 6.50 10.45 10.96
N LYS A 95 6.51 10.68 9.64
CA LYS A 95 6.46 12.02 9.06
C LYS A 95 5.21 12.22 8.21
N GLN A 96 5.12 11.56 7.05
CA GLN A 96 4.07 11.80 6.06
C GLN A 96 2.71 11.29 6.55
N PHE A 97 2.67 10.14 7.21
CA PHE A 97 1.43 9.51 7.65
C PHE A 97 0.96 9.95 9.04
N VAL A 98 1.65 10.89 9.71
CA VAL A 98 1.22 11.49 11.00
C VAL A 98 -0.26 11.87 11.05
N PRO A 99 -0.89 12.41 9.98
CA PRO A 99 -2.33 12.73 9.98
C PRO A 99 -3.28 11.55 10.27
N PHE A 100 -2.84 10.30 10.12
CA PHE A 100 -3.63 9.13 10.53
C PHE A 100 -3.70 8.95 12.05
N GLY A 101 -2.88 9.67 12.82
CA GLY A 101 -2.90 9.65 14.29
C GLY A 101 -2.70 8.24 14.85
N GLU A 102 -3.58 7.86 15.76
CA GLU A 102 -3.63 6.55 16.43
C GLU A 102 -4.04 5.40 15.50
N ALA A 103 -4.49 5.66 14.27
CA ALA A 103 -4.81 4.60 13.32
C ALA A 103 -3.55 3.84 12.85
N ARG A 104 -2.37 4.46 12.99
CA ARG A 104 -1.09 3.90 12.56
C ARG A 104 -0.58 2.80 13.50
N TRP A 105 -0.04 1.74 12.94
CA TRP A 105 0.63 0.68 13.67
C TRP A 105 1.78 0.08 12.87
N LYS A 106 2.94 -0.11 13.51
CA LYS A 106 4.04 -0.88 12.91
C LYS A 106 3.94 -2.33 13.40
N ILE A 107 3.76 -3.28 12.48
CA ILE A 107 3.71 -4.70 12.82
C ILE A 107 5.14 -5.16 13.13
N GLN A 108 5.38 -5.50 14.39
CA GLN A 108 6.65 -6.03 14.86
C GLN A 108 6.41 -6.87 16.10
N GLY A 109 6.82 -8.14 16.08
CA GLY A 109 6.71 -9.07 17.21
C GLY A 109 5.30 -9.59 17.49
N GLU A 110 4.27 -8.74 17.44
CA GLU A 110 2.88 -9.09 17.75
C GLU A 110 1.90 -8.53 16.71
N ALA A 111 0.83 -9.29 16.47
CA ALA A 111 -0.26 -8.92 15.58
C ALA A 111 -1.39 -8.17 16.32
N ILE A 112 -1.40 -6.84 16.21
CA ILE A 112 -2.50 -6.00 16.70
C ILE A 112 -3.57 -5.83 15.61
N LYS A 113 -4.84 -6.06 15.94
CA LYS A 113 -5.97 -6.07 14.98
C LYS A 113 -6.93 -4.87 15.09
N SER A 114 -6.68 -3.95 16.02
CA SER A 114 -7.56 -2.81 16.35
C SER A 114 -7.21 -1.51 15.61
N ARG A 115 -6.25 -1.54 14.69
CA ARG A 115 -5.71 -0.36 13.98
C ARG A 115 -6.15 -0.40 12.52
N GLU A 116 -5.87 0.65 11.76
CA GLU A 116 -6.42 0.80 10.38
C GLU A 116 -5.32 1.07 9.35
N MET A 117 -4.16 1.61 9.75
CA MET A 117 -3.02 1.89 8.89
C MET A 117 -1.80 1.13 9.41
N TYR A 118 -1.44 0.06 8.73
CA TYR A 118 -0.39 -0.85 9.12
C TYR A 118 0.89 -0.61 8.32
N PHE A 119 2.03 -0.78 8.97
CA PHE A 119 3.36 -0.58 8.41
C PHE A 119 4.21 -1.80 8.75
N ALA A 120 4.87 -2.40 7.78
CA ALA A 120 5.76 -3.53 8.05
C ALA A 120 6.86 -3.64 7.00
N THR A 121 7.99 -4.21 7.41
CA THR A 121 8.95 -4.73 6.43
C THR A 121 8.60 -6.17 6.09
N TYR A 122 8.98 -6.65 4.90
CA TYR A 122 8.78 -8.06 4.54
C TYR A 122 9.39 -8.98 5.60
N GLN A 123 10.62 -8.71 6.03
CA GLN A 123 11.32 -9.54 7.00
C GLN A 123 10.67 -9.54 8.39
N ALA A 124 10.01 -8.44 8.78
CA ALA A 124 9.35 -8.34 10.07
C ALA A 124 8.15 -9.29 10.18
N ILE A 125 7.43 -9.48 9.06
CA ILE A 125 6.19 -10.26 9.05
C ILE A 125 6.30 -11.62 8.34
N ALA A 126 7.29 -11.83 7.47
CA ALA A 126 7.52 -13.09 6.76
C ALA A 126 7.84 -14.24 7.72
N LYS A 127 7.72 -15.46 7.19
CA LYS A 127 8.15 -16.68 7.88
C LYS A 127 9.66 -16.73 8.03
N ASP A 128 10.12 -17.31 9.12
CA ASP A 128 11.51 -17.66 9.35
C ASP A 128 11.60 -19.05 10.01
N GLU A 129 12.80 -19.51 10.34
CA GLU A 129 13.01 -20.85 10.94
C GLU A 129 12.30 -21.03 12.29
N ARG A 130 11.96 -19.94 12.98
CA ARG A 130 11.39 -19.94 14.33
C ARG A 130 9.90 -19.66 14.36
N ARG A 131 9.32 -19.11 13.29
CA ARG A 131 7.90 -18.75 13.22
C ARG A 131 7.32 -18.91 11.81
N PRO A 132 6.05 -19.34 11.70
CA PRO A 132 5.38 -19.59 10.41
C PRO A 132 5.06 -18.31 9.61
N GLY A 133 5.40 -17.13 10.13
CA GLY A 133 5.14 -15.82 9.56
C GLY A 133 4.07 -15.06 10.34
N LEU A 134 4.44 -13.92 10.91
CA LEU A 134 3.54 -13.06 11.71
C LEU A 134 2.35 -12.55 10.88
N TYR A 135 2.48 -12.50 9.55
CA TYR A 135 1.35 -12.16 8.66
C TYR A 135 0.17 -13.13 8.81
N ARG A 136 0.40 -14.40 9.17
CA ARG A 136 -0.64 -15.43 9.32
C ARG A 136 -1.51 -15.25 10.57
N ASP A 137 -1.08 -14.40 11.50
CA ASP A 137 -1.89 -14.05 12.67
C ASP A 137 -3.03 -13.10 12.29
N TYR A 138 -2.98 -12.49 11.10
CA TYR A 138 -4.07 -11.78 10.47
C TYR A 138 -4.81 -12.73 9.53
N ASN A 139 -6.15 -12.66 9.49
CA ASN A 139 -6.91 -13.43 8.51
C ASN A 139 -6.53 -13.00 7.08
N ALA A 140 -6.59 -13.92 6.12
CA ALA A 140 -6.33 -13.67 4.69
C ALA A 140 -7.14 -12.50 4.10
N ASP A 141 -8.29 -12.19 4.71
CA ASP A 141 -9.21 -11.15 4.26
C ASP A 141 -9.16 -9.89 5.16
N PHE A 142 -8.15 -9.79 6.04
CA PHE A 142 -8.04 -8.71 7.01
C PHE A 142 -7.81 -7.33 6.38
N PHE A 143 -7.00 -7.24 5.33
CA PHE A 143 -6.69 -5.99 4.66
C PHE A 143 -7.65 -5.70 3.50
N ASP A 144 -7.96 -4.42 3.28
CA ASP A 144 -8.70 -3.95 2.11
C ASP A 144 -7.75 -3.50 0.99
N LEU A 145 -6.58 -2.97 1.37
CA LEU A 145 -5.53 -2.52 0.47
C LEU A 145 -4.15 -2.87 1.02
N ILE A 146 -3.26 -3.35 0.16
CA ILE A 146 -1.84 -3.52 0.43
C ILE A 146 -1.05 -2.67 -0.56
N ILE A 147 -0.18 -1.81 -0.05
CA ILE A 147 0.79 -1.04 -0.82
C ILE A 147 2.16 -1.68 -0.66
N VAL A 148 2.85 -1.88 -1.78
CA VAL A 148 4.15 -2.54 -1.86
C VAL A 148 5.14 -1.53 -2.45
N ASP A 149 5.89 -0.86 -1.58
CA ASP A 149 6.94 0.04 -2.01
C ASP A 149 8.20 -0.75 -2.41
N GLU A 150 8.88 -0.26 -3.44
CA GLU A 150 10.04 -0.89 -4.07
C GLU A 150 9.80 -2.37 -4.42
N CYS A 151 8.64 -2.68 -5.03
CA CYS A 151 8.16 -4.04 -5.39
C CYS A 151 9.05 -4.86 -6.37
N HIS A 152 10.31 -4.46 -6.55
CA HIS A 152 11.32 -5.07 -7.42
C HIS A 152 12.71 -5.18 -6.77
N ARG A 153 12.93 -4.62 -5.57
CA ARG A 153 14.28 -4.52 -4.96
C ARG A 153 14.69 -5.71 -4.09
N GLY A 154 13.96 -6.80 -4.16
CA GLY A 154 14.27 -8.02 -3.41
C GLY A 154 15.33 -8.88 -4.08
N SER A 155 16.10 -9.64 -3.29
CA SER A 155 16.70 -10.87 -3.81
C SER A 155 15.59 -11.82 -4.30
N ALA A 156 15.90 -12.86 -5.09
CA ALA A 156 14.90 -13.87 -5.46
C ALA A 156 14.16 -14.47 -4.25
N LYS A 157 14.83 -14.53 -3.09
CA LYS A 157 14.23 -14.94 -1.82
C LYS A 157 13.26 -13.89 -1.28
N ASP A 158 13.62 -12.61 -1.32
CA ASP A 158 12.72 -11.52 -0.91
C ASP A 158 11.53 -11.40 -1.86
N GLU A 159 11.73 -11.65 -3.16
CA GLU A 159 10.66 -11.71 -4.15
C GLU A 159 9.66 -12.82 -3.82
N SER A 160 10.16 -14.01 -3.51
CA SER A 160 9.32 -15.11 -3.03
C SER A 160 8.59 -14.77 -1.72
N ASN A 161 9.22 -14.03 -0.80
CA ASN A 161 8.63 -13.71 0.49
C ASN A 161 7.48 -12.70 0.37
N TRP A 162 7.67 -11.58 -0.36
CA TRP A 162 6.58 -10.61 -0.51
C TRP A 162 5.44 -11.19 -1.34
N ARG A 163 5.75 -11.98 -2.37
CA ARG A 163 4.73 -12.64 -3.19
C ARG A 163 3.88 -13.61 -2.37
N GLU A 164 4.49 -14.43 -1.52
CA GLU A 164 3.74 -15.31 -0.60
C GLU A 164 2.80 -14.51 0.32
N ILE A 165 3.25 -13.37 0.86
CA ILE A 165 2.42 -12.50 1.70
C ILE A 165 1.24 -11.94 0.89
N LEU A 166 1.47 -11.48 -0.33
CA LEU A 166 0.41 -10.93 -1.18
C LEU A 166 -0.57 -11.98 -1.69
N GLU A 167 -0.09 -13.20 -1.98
CA GLU A 167 -0.95 -14.33 -2.35
C GLU A 167 -1.79 -14.81 -1.16
N TYR A 168 -1.26 -14.74 0.07
CA TYR A 168 -2.05 -14.99 1.28
C TYR A 168 -3.17 -13.96 1.47
N PHE A 169 -2.88 -12.69 1.22
CA PHE A 169 -3.85 -11.60 1.28
C PHE A 169 -4.50 -11.28 -0.09
N GLU A 170 -4.67 -12.29 -0.94
CA GLU A 170 -5.21 -12.12 -2.30
C GLU A 170 -6.55 -11.36 -2.36
N PRO A 171 -7.49 -11.49 -1.41
CA PRO A 171 -8.74 -10.71 -1.43
C PRO A 171 -8.55 -9.19 -1.25
N ALA A 172 -7.37 -8.72 -0.85
CA ALA A 172 -7.08 -7.30 -0.73
C ALA A 172 -6.68 -6.71 -2.09
N TYR A 173 -7.04 -5.45 -2.34
CA TYR A 173 -6.48 -4.71 -3.47
C TYR A 173 -4.96 -4.52 -3.24
N GLN A 174 -4.17 -4.55 -4.30
CA GLN A 174 -2.72 -4.54 -4.23
C GLN A 174 -2.14 -3.49 -5.17
N LEU A 175 -1.43 -2.52 -4.58
CA LEU A 175 -0.74 -1.45 -5.28
C LEU A 175 0.77 -1.66 -5.20
N GLY A 176 1.37 -2.07 -6.31
CA GLY A 176 2.82 -2.08 -6.48
C GLY A 176 3.33 -0.69 -6.84
N MET A 177 4.40 -0.24 -6.19
CA MET A 177 5.09 0.99 -6.54
C MET A 177 6.57 0.71 -6.81
N THR A 178 7.07 1.11 -7.98
CA THR A 178 8.45 0.87 -8.40
C THR A 178 9.07 2.14 -8.97
N ALA A 179 10.39 2.26 -8.91
CA ALA A 179 11.15 3.28 -9.66
C ALA A 179 11.91 2.69 -10.85
N THR A 180 11.91 1.36 -10.98
CA THR A 180 12.62 0.64 -12.03
C THR A 180 11.63 0.26 -13.12
N PRO A 181 11.83 0.72 -14.37
CA PRO A 181 11.00 0.32 -15.51
C PRO A 181 11.13 -1.17 -15.79
N LEU A 182 10.26 -1.69 -16.67
CA LEU A 182 10.31 -3.09 -17.08
C LEU A 182 11.69 -3.42 -17.66
N ARG A 183 12.29 -4.45 -17.09
CA ARG A 183 13.55 -5.06 -17.49
C ARG A 183 13.42 -6.58 -17.39
N GLU A 184 14.42 -7.31 -17.84
CA GLU A 184 14.40 -8.77 -17.76
C GLU A 184 14.36 -9.24 -16.30
N GLU A 185 15.12 -8.58 -15.42
CA GLU A 185 15.23 -8.93 -14.00
C GLU A 185 13.97 -8.67 -13.15
N ASN A 186 13.01 -7.88 -13.62
CA ASN A 186 11.78 -7.54 -12.87
C ASN A 186 10.49 -7.88 -13.63
N ARG A 187 10.60 -8.72 -14.66
CA ARG A 187 9.48 -9.11 -15.52
C ARG A 187 8.34 -9.76 -14.72
N ASP A 188 8.67 -10.51 -13.67
CA ASP A 188 7.69 -11.21 -12.86
C ASP A 188 6.91 -10.27 -11.94
N THR A 189 7.53 -9.24 -11.35
CA THR A 189 6.82 -8.14 -10.70
C THR A 189 5.81 -7.49 -11.65
N TYR A 190 6.23 -7.16 -12.88
CA TYR A 190 5.33 -6.55 -13.85
C TYR A 190 4.19 -7.49 -14.22
N ARG A 191 4.45 -8.77 -14.46
CA ARG A 191 3.40 -9.78 -14.72
C ARG A 191 2.42 -9.89 -13.56
N TYR A 192 2.91 -9.89 -12.32
CA TYR A 192 2.09 -10.04 -11.13
C TYR A 192 1.06 -8.90 -10.99
N PHE A 193 1.48 -7.65 -11.21
CA PHE A 193 0.64 -6.46 -11.03
C PHE A 193 -0.04 -5.94 -12.30
N SER A 194 0.33 -6.41 -13.50
CA SER A 194 -0.21 -5.91 -14.78
C SER A 194 -1.35 -6.74 -15.37
N ASN A 195 -1.80 -7.78 -14.66
CA ASN A 195 -3.02 -8.51 -15.04
C ASN A 195 -4.27 -7.63 -14.97
#